data_AF-A0A293LJP1-F1
#
_entry.id   AF-A0A293LJP1-F1
#
_cell.length_a   1.000
_cell.length_b   1.000
_cell.length_c   1.000
_cell.angle_alpha   90.00
_cell.angle_beta   90.00
_cell.angle_gamma   90.00
#
_symmetry.space_group_name_H-M   'P 1'
#
loop_
_entity.id
_entity.type
_entity.pdbx_description
1 polymer ?
#
loop_
_entity_poly.entity_id
_entity_poly.type
_entity_poly.pdbx_seq_one_letter_code
_entity_poly.pdbx_strand_id
1 'polypeptide(L)'
;MRDAVQHFCEKHLDKIKAYMQVVFVKLPLPSKCTIEERKSRKHAILQFACQGKGEHCLYSKTLFVMRTKNPRLWIHLMFLALQARSSNALSTRESSVSSLKNCWDILKYDNKSFLALVTSSFPSAKDQDHLIGELRCERFFDVFEYNGPLTLWGCFLCNHPDRARGFLQEGGEPVIEGQLKEKKKKWKLFRHWRTRYFTLSGAHLSYRGLKDDKEAQPIEVSQIRSVRPISSRGRNIPKAFEIFTSDRTFVLKAKDSKNTEQWVQCLSIALARSHAKDSVH
;
A
#
# COMPACT_ATOMS: atom_id res chain seq x y z
N MET A 1 37.69 10.26 16.43
CA MET A 1 37.58 9.68 15.07
C MET A 1 36.36 10.30 14.40
N ARG A 2 36.53 10.94 13.23
CA ARG A 2 35.43 11.61 12.51
C ARG A 2 34.50 10.54 11.92
N ASP A 3 33.19 10.74 12.04
CA ASP A 3 32.20 9.80 11.50
C ASP A 3 32.22 9.87 9.96
N ALA A 4 32.48 8.73 9.31
CA ALA A 4 32.58 8.65 7.85
C ALA A 4 31.25 8.94 7.14
N VAL A 5 30.11 8.60 7.77
CA VAL A 5 28.78 8.95 7.26
C VAL A 5 28.58 10.45 7.31
N GLN A 6 28.96 11.08 8.42
CA GLN A 6 28.90 12.54 8.56
C GLN A 6 29.73 13.24 7.50
N HIS A 7 30.97 12.79 7.29
CA HIS A 7 31.84 13.36 6.26
C HIS A 7 31.24 13.23 4.84
N PHE A 8 30.64 12.09 4.52
CA PHE A 8 29.91 11.92 3.26
C PHE A 8 28.74 12.90 3.14
N CYS A 9 27.91 13.00 4.17
CA CYS A 9 26.78 13.91 4.21
C CYS A 9 27.19 15.37 4.02
N GLU A 10 28.26 15.82 4.67
CA GLU A 10 28.83 17.17 4.51
C GLU A 10 29.25 17.42 3.06
N LYS A 11 30.01 16.50 2.46
CA LYS A 11 30.57 16.65 1.11
C LYS A 11 29.51 16.58 0.01
N HIS A 12 28.40 15.89 0.25
CA HIS A 12 27.41 15.57 -0.77
C HIS A 12 26.02 16.19 -0.52
N LEU A 13 25.89 17.10 0.46
CA LEU A 13 24.60 17.65 0.91
C LEU A 13 23.72 18.17 -0.23
N ASP A 14 24.25 19.06 -1.06
CA ASP A 14 23.49 19.69 -2.15
C ASP A 14 23.08 18.68 -3.22
N LYS A 15 23.95 17.70 -3.52
CA LYS A 15 23.65 16.61 -4.45
C LYS A 15 22.54 15.72 -3.91
N ILE A 16 22.56 15.40 -2.61
CA ILE A 16 21.52 14.61 -1.94
C ILE A 16 20.18 15.36 -1.99
N LYS A 17 20.17 16.67 -1.65
CA LYS A 17 18.97 17.49 -1.70
C LYS A 17 18.39 17.56 -3.10
N ALA A 18 19.20 17.88 -4.11
CA ALA A 18 18.76 17.96 -5.50
C ALA A 18 18.18 16.63 -6.02
N TYR A 19 18.86 15.52 -5.72
CA TYR A 19 18.36 14.18 -6.06
C TYR A 19 17.02 13.88 -5.38
N MET A 20 16.91 14.17 -4.08
CA MET A 20 15.70 13.86 -3.32
C MET A 20 14.49 14.72 -3.68
N GLN A 21 14.67 15.95 -4.17
CA GLN A 21 13.55 16.75 -4.69
C GLN A 21 12.78 16.01 -5.80
N VAL A 22 13.50 15.35 -6.71
CA VAL A 22 12.89 14.55 -7.77
C VAL A 22 12.26 13.27 -7.22
N VAL A 23 12.91 12.62 -6.25
CA VAL A 23 12.40 11.39 -5.66
C VAL A 23 11.12 11.64 -4.86
N PHE A 24 11.02 12.72 -4.08
CA PHE A 24 9.86 12.99 -3.22
C PHE A 24 8.54 13.10 -4.00
N VAL A 25 8.58 13.58 -5.25
CA VAL A 25 7.37 13.69 -6.09
C VAL A 25 7.04 12.40 -6.83
N LYS A 26 8.04 11.53 -7.07
CA LYS A 26 7.89 10.30 -7.85
C LYS A 26 7.63 9.06 -6.99
N LEU A 27 8.18 9.02 -5.78
CA LEU A 27 8.13 7.88 -4.88
C LEU A 27 7.65 8.30 -3.47
N PRO A 28 6.66 7.59 -2.92
CA PRO A 28 6.37 7.69 -1.48
C PRO A 28 7.54 7.06 -0.72
N LEU A 29 7.91 7.66 0.40
CA LEU A 29 8.97 7.12 1.25
C LEU A 29 8.39 6.50 2.53
N PRO A 30 8.92 5.33 2.97
CA PRO A 30 8.53 4.75 4.23
C PRO A 30 8.85 5.72 5.38
N SER A 31 7.92 5.82 6.32
CA SER A 31 8.11 6.53 7.59
C SER A 31 8.93 5.70 8.57
N LYS A 32 8.82 4.37 8.49
CA LYS A 32 9.54 3.40 9.33
C LYS A 32 9.94 2.18 8.52
N CYS A 33 11.02 1.55 8.95
CA CYS A 33 11.47 0.25 8.48
C CYS A 33 11.70 -0.62 9.72
N THR A 34 11.20 -1.85 9.71
CA THR A 34 11.43 -2.84 10.76
C THR A 34 11.84 -4.16 10.12
N ILE A 35 12.48 -5.05 10.89
CA ILE A 35 12.87 -6.38 10.41
C ILE A 35 12.03 -7.43 11.12
N GLU A 36 11.33 -8.25 10.33
CA GLU A 36 10.65 -9.45 10.81
C GLU A 36 11.47 -10.69 10.47
N GLU A 37 11.55 -11.63 11.41
CA GLU A 37 12.17 -12.93 11.20
C GLU A 37 11.13 -14.05 11.21
N ARG A 38 11.06 -14.82 10.12
CA ARG A 38 10.16 -15.96 10.00
C ARG A 38 10.89 -17.15 9.41
N LYS A 39 10.95 -18.27 10.16
CA LYS A 39 11.67 -19.50 9.75
C LYS A 39 13.13 -19.20 9.34
N SER A 40 13.84 -18.40 10.13
CA SER A 40 15.21 -17.90 9.86
C SER A 40 15.36 -16.99 8.62
N ARG A 41 14.22 -16.72 7.95
CA ARG A 41 13.92 -15.71 6.94
C ARG A 41 13.86 -14.29 7.49
N LYS A 42 14.89 -13.45 7.32
CA LYS A 42 14.78 -12.01 7.67
C LYS A 42 14.17 -11.20 6.54
N HIS A 43 13.22 -10.34 6.87
CA HIS A 43 12.44 -9.57 5.91
C HIS A 43 12.29 -8.13 6.39
N ALA A 44 12.59 -7.18 5.51
CA ALA A 44 12.33 -5.77 5.79
C ALA A 44 10.84 -5.46 5.54
N ILE A 45 10.24 -4.83 6.54
CA ILE A 45 8.85 -4.37 6.53
C ILE A 45 8.87 -2.85 6.49
N LEU A 46 8.22 -2.29 5.49
CA LEU A 46 8.12 -0.87 5.26
C LEU A 46 6.75 -0.37 5.73
N GLN A 47 6.75 0.75 6.44
CA GLN A 47 5.53 1.36 6.95
C GLN A 47 5.41 2.80 6.46
N PHE A 48 4.32 3.10 5.75
CA PHE A 48 4.06 4.40 5.13
C PHE A 48 2.97 5.14 5.88
N ALA A 49 3.24 6.42 6.17
CA ALA A 49 2.29 7.30 6.83
C ALA A 49 1.61 8.21 5.80
N CYS A 50 0.32 8.50 6.02
CA CYS A 50 -0.34 9.59 5.31
C CYS A 50 0.20 10.93 5.80
N GLN A 51 0.67 11.78 4.87
CA GLN A 51 1.16 13.12 5.20
C GLN A 51 0.03 14.15 5.31
N GLY A 52 -1.14 13.90 4.69
CA GLY A 52 -2.27 14.82 4.71
C GLY A 52 -3.02 14.88 6.03
N LYS A 53 -3.14 13.76 6.76
CA LYS A 53 -3.77 13.66 8.10
C LYS A 53 -5.12 14.41 8.28
N GLY A 54 -5.93 14.47 7.23
CA GLY A 54 -7.26 15.09 7.28
C GLY A 54 -8.28 14.31 8.14
N GLU A 55 -9.46 14.87 8.33
CA GLU A 55 -10.53 14.34 9.20
C GLU A 55 -10.88 12.87 8.93
N HIS A 56 -10.97 12.48 7.65
CA HIS A 56 -11.31 11.13 7.23
C HIS A 56 -10.10 10.30 6.79
N CYS A 57 -8.90 10.63 7.29
CA CYS A 57 -7.67 9.95 6.91
C CYS A 57 -7.73 8.44 7.20
N LEU A 58 -7.45 7.63 6.17
CA LEU A 58 -7.37 6.17 6.26
C LEU A 58 -6.23 5.66 7.16
N TYR A 59 -5.25 6.53 7.43
CA TYR A 59 -4.02 6.21 8.18
C TYR A 59 -3.73 7.29 9.22
N SER A 60 -4.76 7.74 9.95
CA SER A 60 -4.62 8.72 11.04
C SER A 60 -3.81 8.12 12.21
N LYS A 61 -4.18 6.91 12.64
CA LYS A 61 -3.56 6.14 13.74
C LYS A 61 -2.75 4.92 13.28
N THR A 62 -3.02 4.43 12.07
CA THR A 62 -2.36 3.25 11.48
C THR A 62 -1.36 3.66 10.39
N LEU A 63 -0.63 2.69 9.84
CA LEU A 63 0.31 2.86 8.74
C LEU A 63 -0.03 1.84 7.64
N PHE A 64 0.24 2.20 6.38
CA PHE A 64 0.24 1.19 5.32
C PHE A 64 1.50 0.35 5.46
N VAL A 65 1.36 -0.99 5.51
CA VAL A 65 2.46 -1.91 5.76
C VAL A 65 2.67 -2.81 4.54
N MET A 66 3.90 -2.93 4.08
CA MET A 66 4.28 -3.91 3.06
C MET A 66 5.63 -4.53 3.35
N ARG A 67 5.83 -5.76 2.88
CA ARG A 67 7.12 -6.44 2.93
C ARG A 67 7.89 -6.20 1.64
N THR A 68 9.12 -5.68 1.75
CA THR A 68 9.91 -5.41 0.56
C THR A 68 10.79 -6.58 0.10
N LYS A 69 10.90 -6.71 -1.22
CA LYS A 69 11.87 -7.55 -1.95
C LYS A 69 13.15 -6.77 -2.31
N ASN A 70 13.16 -5.45 -2.16
CA ASN A 70 14.26 -4.55 -2.51
C ASN A 70 14.78 -3.76 -1.28
N PRO A 71 15.14 -4.42 -0.16
CA PRO A 71 15.48 -3.72 1.08
C PRO A 71 16.68 -2.77 0.94
N ARG A 72 17.66 -3.13 0.11
CA ARG A 72 18.85 -2.29 -0.16
C ARG A 72 18.46 -0.92 -0.71
N LEU A 73 17.61 -0.88 -1.73
CA LEU A 73 17.20 0.38 -2.38
C LEU A 73 16.36 1.23 -1.43
N TRP A 74 15.41 0.62 -0.71
CA TRP A 74 14.56 1.34 0.24
C TRP A 74 15.34 1.94 1.40
N ILE A 75 16.22 1.16 2.05
CA ILE A 75 17.02 1.66 3.18
C ILE A 75 17.96 2.78 2.71
N HIS A 76 18.55 2.66 1.52
CA HIS A 76 19.38 3.71 0.95
C HIS A 76 18.58 5.00 0.70
N LEU A 77 17.41 4.91 0.06
CA LEU A 77 16.53 6.07 -0.15
C LEU A 77 16.04 6.69 1.15
N MET A 78 15.74 5.88 2.17
CA MET A 78 15.35 6.38 3.48
C MET A 78 16.49 7.18 4.13
N PHE A 79 17.74 6.70 4.04
CA PHE A 79 18.89 7.46 4.52
C PHE A 79 19.07 8.79 3.76
N LEU A 80 19.02 8.76 2.43
CA LEU A 80 19.13 9.97 1.60
C LEU A 80 18.02 10.98 1.93
N ALA A 81 16.81 10.49 2.20
CA ALA A 81 15.68 11.32 2.61
C ALA A 81 15.86 11.94 3.99
N LEU A 82 16.40 11.19 4.96
CA LEU A 82 16.76 11.75 6.27
C LEU A 82 17.75 12.90 6.11
N GLN A 83 18.81 12.69 5.30
CA GLN A 83 19.80 13.73 5.06
C GLN A 83 19.23 14.93 4.32
N ALA A 84 18.39 14.73 3.29
CA ALA A 84 17.79 15.82 2.52
C ALA A 84 16.86 16.71 3.37
N ARG A 85 16.20 16.13 4.38
CA ARG A 85 15.31 16.84 5.32
C ARG A 85 16.06 17.49 6.48
N SER A 86 17.30 17.09 6.73
CA SER A 86 18.14 17.67 7.77
C SER A 86 18.77 18.98 7.30
N SER A 87 18.85 19.96 8.20
CA SER A 87 19.63 21.19 7.98
C SER A 87 21.12 20.90 8.00
N ASN A 88 21.56 19.96 8.86
CA ASN A 88 22.95 19.62 9.08
C ASN A 88 23.30 18.23 8.52
N ALA A 89 24.60 17.99 8.33
CA ALA A 89 25.10 16.68 7.95
C ALA A 89 24.89 15.67 9.08
N LEU A 90 24.20 14.58 8.76
CA LEU A 90 23.87 13.50 9.68
C LEU A 90 25.06 12.58 9.90
N SER A 91 25.27 12.18 11.14
CA SER A 91 26.21 11.12 11.55
C SER A 91 25.46 9.80 11.84
N THR A 92 26.20 8.79 12.28
CA THR A 92 25.64 7.51 12.76
C THR A 92 25.05 7.61 14.17
N ARG A 93 25.27 8.72 14.88
CA ARG A 93 24.80 8.95 16.26
C ARG A 93 23.35 9.40 16.33
N GLU A 94 22.82 9.98 15.26
CA GLU A 94 21.43 10.40 15.15
C GLU A 94 20.52 9.18 15.23
N SER A 95 19.49 9.26 16.06
CA SER A 95 18.58 8.14 16.35
C SER A 95 17.94 7.56 15.10
N SER A 96 17.58 8.41 14.12
CA SER A 96 17.00 8.00 12.84
C SER A 96 17.99 7.20 11.99
N VAL A 97 19.25 7.62 11.91
CA VAL A 97 20.31 6.93 11.16
C VAL A 97 20.70 5.64 11.86
N SER A 98 20.86 5.66 13.18
CA SER A 98 21.13 4.48 14.00
C SER A 98 20.02 3.43 13.85
N SER A 99 18.75 3.83 13.82
CA SER A 99 17.62 2.92 13.61
C SER A 99 17.68 2.23 12.23
N LEU A 100 18.00 2.98 11.16
CA LEU A 100 18.18 2.41 9.82
C LEU A 100 19.39 1.48 9.75
N LYS A 101 20.50 1.88 10.39
CA LYS A 101 21.71 1.06 10.50
C LYS A 101 21.40 -0.26 11.19
N ASN A 102 20.67 -0.23 12.30
CA ASN A 102 20.26 -1.44 13.02
C ASN A 102 19.41 -2.37 12.14
N CYS A 103 18.46 -1.82 11.38
CA CYS A 103 17.68 -2.61 10.43
C CYS A 103 18.57 -3.28 9.38
N TRP A 104 19.53 -2.54 8.82
CA TRP A 104 20.49 -3.06 7.84
C TRP A 104 21.38 -4.18 8.42
N ASP A 105 21.94 -3.95 9.60
CA ASP A 105 22.84 -4.89 10.27
C ASP A 105 22.11 -6.18 10.68
N ILE A 106 20.85 -6.08 11.12
CA ILE A 106 20.02 -7.26 11.41
C ILE A 106 19.76 -8.06 10.13
N LEU A 107 19.44 -7.37 9.02
CA LEU A 107 19.11 -8.01 7.75
C LEU A 107 20.29 -8.80 7.15
N LYS A 108 21.54 -8.37 7.42
CA LYS A 108 22.78 -8.95 6.87
C LYS A 108 22.72 -9.15 5.33
N TYR A 109 22.07 -8.22 4.63
CA TYR A 109 21.85 -8.33 3.19
C TYR A 109 23.16 -8.09 2.43
N ASP A 110 23.56 -9.05 1.58
CA ASP A 110 24.73 -8.94 0.70
C ASP A 110 26.08 -8.72 1.44
N ASN A 111 26.14 -8.99 2.76
CA ASN A 111 27.33 -8.82 3.62
C ASN A 111 28.02 -7.45 3.54
N LYS A 112 27.33 -6.41 3.07
CA LYS A 112 27.88 -5.05 2.97
C LYS A 112 27.66 -4.28 4.26
N SER A 113 28.63 -3.44 4.62
CA SER A 113 28.47 -2.53 5.76
C SER A 113 27.44 -1.44 5.47
N PHE A 114 26.83 -0.89 6.51
CA PHE A 114 25.92 0.25 6.37
C PHE A 114 26.62 1.45 5.69
N LEU A 115 27.89 1.71 6.03
CA LEU A 115 28.68 2.76 5.40
C LEU A 115 28.79 2.54 3.87
N ALA A 116 29.08 1.31 3.44
CA ALA A 116 29.16 0.99 2.02
C ALA A 116 27.81 1.16 1.29
N LEU A 117 26.69 0.93 1.99
CA LEU A 117 25.36 1.17 1.44
C LEU A 117 25.12 2.67 1.22
N VAL A 118 25.28 3.48 2.27
CA VAL A 118 24.88 4.90 2.26
C VAL A 118 25.81 5.80 1.45
N THR A 119 27.03 5.33 1.18
CA THR A 119 28.02 6.02 0.33
C THR A 119 28.04 5.51 -1.11
N SER A 120 27.18 4.54 -1.46
CA SER A 120 27.08 4.02 -2.82
C SER A 120 26.40 5.00 -3.78
N SER A 121 26.48 4.73 -5.09
CA SER A 121 25.78 5.53 -6.10
C SER A 121 24.29 5.64 -5.80
N PHE A 122 23.73 6.85 -5.97
CA PHE A 122 22.31 7.09 -5.75
C PHE A 122 21.46 6.20 -6.67
N PRO A 123 20.31 5.68 -6.19
CA PRO A 123 19.44 4.84 -7.01
C PRO A 123 19.05 5.50 -8.33
N SER A 124 19.21 4.79 -9.43
CA SER A 124 18.92 5.28 -10.78
C SER A 124 17.42 5.41 -11.04
N ALA A 125 17.03 6.04 -12.15
CA ALA A 125 15.64 6.05 -12.59
C ALA A 125 15.06 4.64 -12.76
N LYS A 126 15.87 3.70 -13.27
CA LYS A 126 15.51 2.27 -13.38
C LYS A 126 15.27 1.65 -12.01
N ASP A 127 16.11 1.93 -11.02
CA ASP A 127 15.91 1.43 -9.65
C ASP A 127 14.61 1.97 -9.05
N GLN A 128 14.33 3.27 -9.25
CA GLN A 128 13.08 3.88 -8.82
C GLN A 128 11.86 3.22 -9.48
N ASP A 129 11.93 2.89 -10.77
CA ASP A 129 10.83 2.22 -11.49
C ASP A 129 10.58 0.80 -10.96
N HIS A 130 11.62 0.09 -10.50
CA HIS A 130 11.45 -1.19 -9.81
C HIS A 130 10.70 -1.03 -8.49
N LEU A 131 11.02 0.02 -7.71
CA LEU A 131 10.31 0.32 -6.46
C LEU A 131 8.85 0.72 -6.70
N ILE A 132 8.57 1.49 -7.76
CA ILE A 132 7.19 1.80 -8.19
C ILE A 132 6.46 0.51 -8.58
N GLY A 133 7.11 -0.37 -9.32
CA GLY A 133 6.56 -1.68 -9.68
C GLY A 133 6.20 -2.51 -8.43
N GLU A 134 7.07 -2.48 -7.41
CA GLU A 134 6.82 -3.13 -6.13
C GLU A 134 5.61 -2.54 -5.40
N LEU A 135 5.51 -1.21 -5.29
CA LEU A 135 4.36 -0.51 -4.71
C LEU A 135 3.05 -0.84 -5.45
N ARG A 136 3.10 -0.96 -6.78
CA ARG A 136 1.95 -1.40 -7.59
C ARG A 136 1.54 -2.84 -7.27
N CYS A 137 2.52 -3.75 -7.13
CA CYS A 137 2.24 -5.13 -6.74
C CYS A 137 1.59 -5.24 -5.36
N GLU A 138 2.01 -4.39 -4.42
CA GLU A 138 1.45 -4.32 -3.06
C GLU A 138 0.19 -3.44 -2.96
N ARG A 139 -0.35 -2.95 -4.09
CA ARG A 139 -1.58 -2.13 -4.16
C ARG A 139 -1.52 -0.83 -3.35
N PHE A 140 -0.32 -0.29 -3.11
CA PHE A 140 -0.15 0.99 -2.40
C PHE A 140 -0.95 2.12 -3.05
N PHE A 141 -0.92 2.20 -4.39
CA PHE A 141 -1.59 3.25 -5.15
C PHE A 141 -3.11 3.12 -5.23
N ASP A 142 -3.70 2.07 -4.66
CA ASP A 142 -5.17 2.02 -4.49
C ASP A 142 -5.64 3.02 -3.43
N VAL A 143 -4.79 3.27 -2.44
CA VAL A 143 -5.14 3.97 -1.19
C VAL A 143 -4.27 5.20 -0.95
N PHE A 144 -3.23 5.43 -1.77
CA PHE A 144 -2.36 6.60 -1.70
C PHE A 144 -2.12 7.22 -3.07
N GLU A 145 -2.07 8.54 -3.10
CA GLU A 145 -1.80 9.34 -4.28
C GLU A 145 -0.93 10.55 -3.92
N TYR A 146 -0.12 11.01 -4.89
CA TYR A 146 0.64 12.24 -4.73
C TYR A 146 -0.26 13.46 -4.98
N ASN A 147 -0.28 14.38 -4.04
CA ASN A 147 -0.96 15.66 -4.16
C ASN A 147 0.06 16.69 -4.68
N GLY A 148 -0.02 16.99 -5.97
CA GLY A 148 0.84 17.98 -6.61
C GLY A 148 0.77 19.36 -5.96
N PRO A 149 -0.42 19.95 -5.79
CA PRO A 149 -0.59 21.27 -5.17
C PRO A 149 -0.03 21.37 -3.73
N LEU A 150 -0.23 20.34 -2.90
CA LEU A 150 0.28 20.32 -1.52
C LEU A 150 1.68 19.70 -1.39
N THR A 151 2.25 19.23 -2.51
CA THR A 151 3.55 18.57 -2.60
C THR A 151 3.76 17.39 -1.64
N LEU A 152 2.70 16.61 -1.37
CA LEU A 152 2.72 15.54 -0.36
C LEU A 152 2.09 14.24 -0.86
N TRP A 153 2.42 13.13 -0.20
CA TRP A 153 1.73 11.85 -0.37
C TRP A 153 0.59 11.72 0.64
N GLY A 154 -0.62 11.73 0.13
CA GLY A 154 -1.85 11.61 0.90
C GLY A 154 -2.52 10.27 0.66
N CYS A 155 -3.23 9.76 1.66
CA CYS A 155 -4.18 8.69 1.42
C CYS A 155 -5.36 9.22 0.59
N PHE A 156 -6.08 8.30 -0.06
CA PHE A 156 -7.18 8.62 -0.97
C PHE A 156 -8.18 9.62 -0.38
N LEU A 157 -8.65 9.41 0.86
CA LEU A 157 -9.62 10.30 1.51
C LEU A 157 -9.05 11.65 2.00
N CYS A 158 -7.72 11.78 2.09
CA CYS A 158 -7.10 13.10 2.32
C CYS A 158 -6.99 13.90 1.02
N ASN A 159 -6.88 13.24 -0.13
CA ASN A 159 -6.84 13.90 -1.44
C ASN A 159 -8.25 14.17 -1.99
N HIS A 160 -9.23 13.34 -1.64
CA HIS A 160 -10.62 13.41 -2.11
C HIS A 160 -11.61 13.39 -0.93
N PRO A 161 -11.64 14.44 -0.10
CA PRO A 161 -12.48 14.48 1.10
C PRO A 161 -13.98 14.46 0.78
N ASP A 162 -14.39 15.00 -0.38
CA ASP A 162 -15.76 14.96 -0.91
C ASP A 162 -16.27 13.52 -1.10
N ARG A 163 -15.37 12.59 -1.47
CA ARG A 163 -15.68 11.18 -1.68
C ARG A 163 -15.81 10.38 -0.39
N ALA A 164 -15.51 10.97 0.78
CA ALA A 164 -15.59 10.27 2.05
C ALA A 164 -17.02 9.85 2.42
N ARG A 165 -18.04 10.62 1.99
CA ARG A 165 -19.45 10.42 2.37
C ARG A 165 -19.95 9.00 2.07
N GLY A 166 -19.67 8.47 0.87
CA GLY A 166 -20.07 7.11 0.48
C GLY A 166 -19.43 6.02 1.36
N PHE A 167 -18.26 6.28 1.94
CA PHE A 167 -17.59 5.35 2.87
C PHE A 167 -18.00 5.56 4.35
N LEU A 168 -18.66 6.68 4.68
CA LEU A 168 -19.04 7.06 6.04
C LEU A 168 -20.39 6.51 6.46
N GLN A 169 -21.39 6.60 5.60
CA GLN A 169 -22.79 6.42 5.97
C GLN A 169 -23.30 5.00 5.65
N GLU A 170 -23.86 4.32 6.65
CA GLU A 170 -24.62 3.09 6.45
C GLU A 170 -25.97 3.45 5.80
N GLY A 171 -26.30 2.81 4.68
CA GLY A 171 -27.50 3.16 3.88
C GLY A 171 -27.40 4.48 3.10
N GLY A 172 -26.20 5.09 3.02
CA GLY A 172 -25.94 6.25 2.16
C GLY A 172 -25.78 5.88 0.68
N GLU A 173 -25.40 6.87 -0.14
CA GLU A 173 -25.11 6.62 -1.55
C GLU A 173 -23.99 5.58 -1.73
N PRO A 174 -24.15 4.65 -2.69
CA PRO A 174 -23.16 3.61 -2.91
C PRO A 174 -21.84 4.20 -3.40
N VAL A 175 -20.74 3.73 -2.81
CA VAL A 175 -19.37 4.02 -3.29
C VAL A 175 -19.18 3.49 -4.71
N ILE A 176 -19.66 2.27 -4.93
CA ILE A 176 -19.68 1.59 -6.22
C ILE A 176 -20.76 0.52 -6.22
N GLU A 177 -21.44 0.38 -7.34
CA GLU A 177 -22.43 -0.66 -7.55
C GLU A 177 -22.41 -1.17 -8.99
N GLY A 178 -22.98 -2.35 -9.20
CA GLY A 178 -23.14 -2.90 -10.54
C GLY A 178 -23.17 -4.42 -10.61
N GLN A 179 -23.40 -4.91 -11.83
CA GLN A 179 -23.48 -6.34 -12.09
C GLN A 179 -22.09 -6.99 -12.13
N LEU A 180 -21.90 -8.02 -11.31
CA LEU A 180 -20.72 -8.87 -11.31
C LEU A 180 -21.14 -10.33 -11.48
N LYS A 181 -20.27 -11.13 -12.11
CA LYS A 181 -20.44 -12.57 -12.22
C LYS A 181 -19.71 -13.26 -11.06
N GLU A 182 -20.46 -13.90 -10.16
CA GLU A 182 -19.94 -14.72 -9.05
C GLU A 182 -19.70 -16.16 -9.54
N LYS A 183 -18.48 -16.67 -9.35
CA LYS A 183 -18.17 -18.09 -9.62
C LYS A 183 -18.71 -18.97 -8.50
N LYS A 184 -19.57 -19.94 -8.79
CA LYS A 184 -19.98 -20.97 -7.82
C LYS A 184 -18.99 -22.13 -7.78
N LYS A 185 -18.56 -22.53 -6.57
CA LYS A 185 -17.64 -23.67 -6.34
C LYS A 185 -18.31 -25.05 -6.38
N LYS A 186 -19.64 -25.14 -6.59
CA LYS A 186 -20.42 -26.36 -6.30
C LYS A 186 -20.18 -27.55 -7.24
N TRP A 187 -19.61 -27.37 -8.44
CA TRP A 187 -19.35 -28.49 -9.37
C TRP A 187 -17.94 -28.41 -9.97
N LYS A 188 -17.15 -29.49 -9.82
CA LYS A 188 -15.78 -29.58 -10.36
C LYS A 188 -15.74 -29.58 -11.91
N LEU A 189 -16.83 -29.95 -12.59
CA LEU A 189 -16.92 -29.96 -14.06
C LEU A 189 -17.71 -28.79 -14.67
N PHE A 190 -18.60 -28.11 -13.92
CA PHE A 190 -19.40 -27.00 -14.44
C PHE A 190 -19.15 -25.72 -13.64
N ARG A 191 -18.29 -24.86 -14.18
CA ARG A 191 -18.05 -23.50 -13.68
C ARG A 191 -19.25 -22.60 -14.03
N HIS A 192 -20.33 -22.68 -13.27
CA HIS A 192 -21.47 -21.78 -13.47
C HIS A 192 -21.19 -20.41 -12.84
N TRP A 193 -21.35 -19.36 -13.64
CA TRP A 193 -21.28 -17.97 -13.22
C TRP A 193 -22.70 -17.48 -12.95
N ARG A 194 -22.96 -16.98 -11.74
CA ARG A 194 -24.23 -16.32 -11.44
C ARG A 194 -24.02 -14.81 -11.50
N THR A 195 -24.76 -14.13 -12.37
CA THR A 195 -24.82 -12.67 -12.35
C THR A 195 -25.58 -12.22 -11.12
N ARG A 196 -24.99 -11.30 -10.36
CA ARG A 196 -25.59 -10.63 -9.23
C ARG A 196 -25.30 -9.15 -9.30
N TYR A 197 -26.15 -8.36 -8.66
CA TYR A 197 -25.91 -6.94 -8.48
C TYR A 197 -25.23 -6.74 -7.12
N PHE A 198 -24.05 -6.15 -7.12
CA PHE A 198 -23.27 -5.86 -5.91
C PHE A 198 -23.32 -4.37 -5.63
N THR A 199 -23.33 -4.03 -4.34
CA THR A 199 -23.32 -2.64 -3.87
C THR A 199 -22.37 -2.53 -2.67
N LEU A 200 -21.40 -1.63 -2.77
CA LEU A 200 -20.53 -1.25 -1.65
C LEU A 200 -20.99 0.10 -1.11
N SER A 201 -21.43 0.13 0.14
CA SER A 201 -21.83 1.36 0.85
C SER A 201 -21.30 1.31 2.28
N GLY A 202 -20.71 2.41 2.75
CA GLY A 202 -20.14 2.48 4.10
C GLY A 202 -19.14 1.33 4.35
N ALA A 203 -19.43 0.51 5.36
CA ALA A 203 -18.65 -0.67 5.73
C ALA A 203 -19.30 -2.01 5.27
N HIS A 204 -20.21 -1.98 4.30
CA HIS A 204 -20.99 -3.14 3.87
C HIS A 204 -20.89 -3.39 2.37
N LEU A 205 -20.62 -4.64 2.00
CA LEU A 205 -20.75 -5.15 0.64
C LEU A 205 -21.96 -6.08 0.56
N SER A 206 -23.05 -5.59 -0.02
CA SER A 206 -24.27 -6.38 -0.25
C SER A 206 -24.35 -6.91 -1.68
N TYR A 207 -25.16 -7.95 -1.89
CA TYR A 207 -25.48 -8.41 -3.23
C TYR A 207 -26.90 -8.95 -3.32
N ARG A 208 -27.54 -8.78 -4.48
CA ARG A 208 -28.88 -9.34 -4.77
C ARG A 208 -28.90 -10.15 -6.06
N GLY A 209 -29.82 -11.11 -6.13
CA GLY A 209 -30.08 -11.87 -7.35
C GLY A 209 -30.82 -11.01 -8.38
N LEU A 210 -30.67 -11.32 -9.67
CA LEU A 210 -31.43 -10.63 -10.73
C LEU A 210 -32.92 -10.99 -10.76
N LYS A 211 -33.31 -12.13 -10.17
CA LYS A 211 -34.68 -12.69 -10.19
C LYS A 211 -35.27 -12.95 -8.80
N ASP A 212 -34.49 -12.73 -7.75
CA ASP A 212 -34.87 -12.97 -6.35
C ASP A 212 -34.83 -11.62 -5.63
N ASP A 213 -35.95 -11.17 -5.10
CA ASP A 213 -36.05 -9.94 -4.30
C ASP A 213 -35.60 -10.14 -2.85
N LYS A 214 -35.25 -11.37 -2.48
CA LYS A 214 -34.58 -11.65 -1.20
C LYS A 214 -33.17 -11.09 -1.26
N GLU A 215 -32.99 -9.91 -0.67
CA GLU A 215 -31.70 -9.31 -0.34
C GLU A 215 -30.80 -10.39 0.27
N ALA A 216 -29.66 -10.66 -0.38
CA ALA A 216 -28.76 -11.68 0.12
C ALA A 216 -27.73 -11.04 1.05
N GLN A 217 -27.40 -11.81 2.09
CA GLN A 217 -26.68 -11.42 3.30
C GLN A 217 -25.54 -10.43 3.06
N PRO A 218 -25.54 -9.28 3.77
CA PRO A 218 -24.44 -8.31 3.71
C PRO A 218 -23.14 -8.96 4.18
N ILE A 219 -22.05 -8.61 3.51
CA ILE A 219 -20.69 -8.92 3.95
C ILE A 219 -20.18 -7.65 4.62
N GLU A 220 -19.92 -7.71 5.92
CA GLU A 220 -19.21 -6.63 6.59
C GLU A 220 -17.78 -6.56 6.07
N VAL A 221 -17.31 -5.35 5.77
CA VAL A 221 -15.95 -5.11 5.29
C VAL A 221 -14.91 -5.55 6.32
N SER A 222 -15.23 -5.49 7.62
CA SER A 222 -14.43 -6.01 8.73
C SER A 222 -14.08 -7.51 8.59
N GLN A 223 -14.94 -8.29 7.93
CA GLN A 223 -14.73 -9.72 7.70
C GLN A 223 -13.84 -10.01 6.49
N ILE A 224 -13.59 -9.01 5.63
CA ILE A 224 -12.73 -9.15 4.46
C ILE A 224 -11.27 -9.09 4.93
N ARG A 225 -10.51 -10.14 4.64
CA ARG A 225 -9.08 -10.26 4.96
C ARG A 225 -8.18 -9.70 3.86
N SER A 226 -8.58 -9.83 2.60
CA SER A 226 -7.85 -9.27 1.46
C SER A 226 -8.72 -9.25 0.20
N VAL A 227 -8.41 -8.31 -0.70
CA VAL A 227 -8.95 -8.27 -2.06
C VAL A 227 -7.78 -8.31 -3.03
N ARG A 228 -7.87 -9.17 -4.05
CA ARG A 228 -6.77 -9.36 -5.01
C ARG A 228 -7.30 -9.47 -6.45
N PRO A 229 -6.74 -8.72 -7.41
CA PRO A 229 -7.00 -8.98 -8.82
C PRO A 229 -6.41 -10.34 -9.22
N ILE A 230 -7.13 -11.09 -10.07
CA ILE A 230 -6.63 -12.35 -10.61
C ILE A 230 -5.70 -12.04 -11.78
N SER A 231 -4.39 -12.23 -11.58
CA SER A 231 -3.37 -12.02 -12.61
C SER A 231 -3.14 -13.25 -13.48
N SER A 232 -2.62 -13.03 -14.69
CA SER A 232 -2.64 -14.00 -15.78
C SER A 232 -1.71 -15.20 -15.70
N ARG A 233 -0.94 -15.34 -14.63
CA ARG A 233 0.11 -16.37 -14.55
C ARG A 233 -0.47 -17.70 -14.06
N GLY A 234 -1.03 -18.47 -15.00
CA GLY A 234 -1.05 -19.93 -14.90
C GLY A 234 -2.41 -20.62 -15.03
N ARG A 235 -3.55 -19.93 -14.81
CA ARG A 235 -4.92 -20.40 -15.12
C ARG A 235 -5.89 -19.23 -14.90
N ASN A 236 -6.10 -18.45 -15.95
CA ASN A 236 -6.54 -17.05 -15.84
C ASN A 236 -8.06 -16.87 -15.99
N ILE A 237 -8.70 -16.11 -15.09
CA ILE A 237 -10.03 -15.55 -15.33
C ILE A 237 -9.80 -14.06 -15.57
N PRO A 238 -9.72 -13.59 -16.82
CA PRO A 238 -9.49 -12.18 -17.10
C PRO A 238 -10.65 -11.35 -16.54
N LYS A 239 -10.33 -10.13 -16.09
CA LYS A 239 -11.31 -9.16 -15.55
C LYS A 239 -11.98 -9.67 -14.26
N ALA A 240 -11.27 -10.47 -13.47
CA ALA A 240 -11.78 -11.01 -12.23
C ALA A 240 -10.87 -10.69 -11.05
N PHE A 241 -11.47 -10.71 -9.87
CA PHE A 241 -10.82 -10.45 -8.60
C PHE A 241 -11.40 -11.38 -7.53
N GLU A 242 -10.64 -11.55 -6.47
CA GLU A 242 -11.01 -12.38 -5.33
C GLU A 242 -11.20 -11.53 -4.08
N ILE A 243 -12.26 -11.82 -3.34
CA ILE A 243 -12.49 -11.30 -1.99
C ILE A 243 -12.33 -12.48 -1.04
N PHE A 244 -11.37 -12.40 -0.13
CA PHE A 244 -11.15 -13.40 0.90
C PHE A 244 -11.79 -12.92 2.19
N THR A 245 -12.82 -13.60 2.67
CA THR A 245 -13.41 -13.37 3.98
C THR A 245 -12.89 -14.38 5.00
N SER A 246 -13.36 -14.30 6.25
CA SER A 246 -13.04 -15.27 7.30
C SER A 246 -13.53 -16.69 6.98
N ASP A 247 -14.68 -16.78 6.33
CA ASP A 247 -15.46 -18.00 6.09
C ASP A 247 -15.41 -18.50 4.63
N ARG A 248 -15.27 -17.60 3.65
CA ARG A 248 -15.35 -17.94 2.22
C ARG A 248 -14.44 -17.09 1.34
N THR A 249 -14.36 -17.50 0.06
CA THR A 249 -13.67 -16.74 -0.99
C THR A 249 -14.63 -16.53 -2.14
N PHE A 250 -14.85 -15.27 -2.50
CA PHE A 250 -15.62 -14.90 -3.69
C PHE A 250 -14.66 -14.73 -4.85
N VAL A 251 -15.05 -15.24 -6.00
CA VAL A 251 -14.37 -14.98 -7.27
C VAL A 251 -15.37 -14.23 -8.14
N LEU A 252 -15.13 -12.94 -8.33
CA LEU A 252 -16.04 -12.03 -9.01
C LEU A 252 -15.42 -11.60 -10.33
N LYS A 253 -16.21 -11.56 -11.40
CA LYS A 253 -15.79 -11.10 -12.72
C LYS A 253 -16.61 -9.87 -13.14
N ALA A 254 -15.90 -8.80 -13.47
CA ALA A 254 -16.45 -7.56 -13.96
C ALA A 254 -16.58 -7.55 -15.49
N LYS A 255 -17.21 -6.50 -16.04
CA LYS A 255 -17.39 -6.32 -17.49
C LYS A 255 -16.05 -6.14 -18.24
N ASP A 256 -15.13 -5.42 -17.64
CA ASP A 256 -13.83 -5.06 -18.20
C ASP A 256 -12.79 -4.86 -17.09
N SER A 257 -11.52 -4.71 -17.48
CA SER A 257 -10.40 -4.55 -16.54
C SER A 257 -10.48 -3.23 -15.78
N LYS A 258 -10.95 -2.15 -16.40
CA LYS A 258 -11.11 -0.85 -15.73
C LYS A 258 -12.10 -0.96 -14.58
N ASN A 259 -13.22 -1.64 -14.79
CA ASN A 259 -14.22 -1.88 -13.76
C ASN A 259 -13.70 -2.82 -12.67
N THR A 260 -12.86 -3.81 -13.02
CA THR A 260 -12.17 -4.63 -12.01
C THR A 260 -11.29 -3.77 -11.11
N GLU A 261 -10.47 -2.88 -11.68
CA GLU A 261 -9.61 -2.00 -10.90
C GLU A 261 -10.40 -1.05 -10.00
N GLN A 262 -11.51 -0.49 -10.50
CA GLN A 262 -12.40 0.37 -9.70
C GLN A 262 -12.99 -0.38 -8.50
N TRP A 263 -13.49 -1.61 -8.70
CA TRP A 263 -14.01 -2.44 -7.62
C TRP A 263 -12.94 -2.77 -6.58
N VAL A 264 -11.75 -3.19 -7.02
CA VAL A 264 -10.66 -3.50 -6.09
C VAL A 264 -10.22 -2.25 -5.34
N GLN A 265 -10.08 -1.10 -6.00
CA GLN A 265 -9.71 0.16 -5.33
C GLN A 265 -10.72 0.56 -4.25
N CYS A 266 -12.03 0.56 -4.58
CA CYS A 266 -13.07 0.93 -3.61
C CYS A 266 -13.08 -0.02 -2.41
N LEU A 267 -12.92 -1.33 -2.64
CA LEU A 267 -12.81 -2.30 -1.56
C LEU A 267 -11.53 -2.11 -0.71
N SER A 268 -10.38 -1.81 -1.34
CA SER A 268 -9.12 -1.50 -0.64
C SER A 268 -9.26 -0.27 0.27
N ILE A 269 -9.95 0.78 -0.20
CA ILE A 269 -10.24 1.99 0.60
C ILE A 269 -11.17 1.67 1.77
N ALA A 270 -12.25 0.94 1.52
CA ALA A 270 -13.20 0.54 2.57
C ALA A 270 -12.52 -0.33 3.65
N LEU A 271 -11.64 -1.25 3.24
CA LEU A 271 -10.83 -2.08 4.14
C LEU A 271 -9.89 -1.24 5.01
N ALA A 272 -9.10 -0.36 4.39
CA ALA A 272 -8.18 0.52 5.12
C ALA A 272 -8.93 1.37 6.17
N ARG A 273 -10.13 1.83 5.82
CA ARG A 273 -11.00 2.57 6.72
C ARG A 273 -11.53 1.72 7.88
N SER A 274 -11.95 0.49 7.63
CA SER A 274 -12.38 -0.44 8.68
C SER A 274 -11.27 -0.63 9.71
N HIS A 275 -10.04 -0.90 9.25
CA HIS A 275 -8.87 -1.02 10.12
C HIS A 275 -8.55 0.26 10.90
N ALA A 276 -8.76 1.44 10.29
CA ALA A 276 -8.57 2.71 10.98
C ALA A 276 -9.59 2.90 12.12
N LYS A 277 -10.85 2.45 11.94
CA LYS A 277 -11.87 2.48 13.00
C LYS A 277 -11.57 1.48 14.12
N ASP A 278 -11.16 0.26 13.79
CA ASP A 278 -10.87 -0.77 14.79
C ASP A 278 -9.73 -0.36 15.73
N SER A 279 -8.79 0.46 15.27
CA SER A 279 -7.70 1.03 16.10
C SER A 279 -8.15 2.11 17.10
N VAL A 280 -9.45 2.39 17.21
CA VAL A 280 -10.04 3.36 18.15
C VAL A 280 -10.57 2.68 19.42
N HIS A 281 -10.56 1.35 19.49
CA HIS A 281 -10.97 0.56 20.66
C HIS A 281 -9.80 -0.25 21.21
#